data_AF-T0L9R7-F1
#
_entry.id   AF-T0L9R7-F1
#
_cell.length_a   1.000
_cell.length_b   1.000
_cell.length_c   1.000
_cell.angle_alpha   90.00
_cell.angle_beta   90.00
_cell.angle_gamma   90.00
#
_symmetry.space_group_name_H-M   'P 1'
#
loop_
_entity.id
_entity.type
_entity.pdbx_description
1 polymer ?
#
loop_
_entity_poly.entity_id
_entity_poly.type
_entity_poly.pdbx_seq_one_letter_code
_entity_poly.pdbx_strand_id
1 'polypeptide(L)'
;MGAIIYPMTGLVPEAGHFFKFILVLVLFNLAAAAICLFIGIICKDGGVANLIGSLVMLFSLLFAGLLLNHNAIPKAAIWLQTLSIFHYGFESLIVNEVLQLTLVDKKYGLDITVPGAAILSSFGFNNDALWTDVISLGVFGVVFIILAYAAMHILLVEKR
;
A
#
# COMPACT_ATOMS: atom_id res chain seq x y z
N MET A 1 15.28 -4.13 5.91
CA MET A 1 14.82 -5.43 5.37
C MET A 1 14.56 -5.39 3.87
N GLY A 2 13.90 -4.36 3.30
CA GLY A 2 13.61 -4.29 1.85
C GLY A 2 14.83 -4.48 0.93
N ALA A 3 15.98 -3.87 1.25
CA ALA A 3 17.21 -4.02 0.46
C ALA A 3 17.84 -5.42 0.51
N ILE A 4 17.51 -6.21 1.54
CA ILE A 4 17.98 -7.60 1.68
C ILE A 4 17.02 -8.54 0.93
N ILE A 5 15.70 -8.29 1.05
CA ILE A 5 14.68 -9.13 0.44
C ILE A 5 14.74 -9.03 -1.08
N TYR A 6 14.84 -7.81 -1.64
CA TYR A 6 14.82 -7.57 -3.09
C TYR A 6 15.74 -8.51 -3.91
N PRO A 7 17.05 -8.64 -3.59
CA PRO A 7 17.92 -9.59 -4.28
C PRO A 7 17.65 -11.06 -3.93
N MET A 8 17.14 -11.37 -2.73
CA MET A 8 16.83 -12.75 -2.32
C MET A 8 15.62 -13.33 -3.04
N THR A 9 14.63 -12.50 -3.36
CA THR A 9 13.41 -12.91 -4.07
C THR A 9 13.57 -12.92 -5.59
N GLY A 10 14.73 -12.50 -6.12
CA GLY A 10 15.03 -12.56 -7.55
C GLY A 10 14.23 -11.57 -8.40
N LEU A 11 13.95 -10.38 -7.87
CA LEU A 11 13.25 -9.32 -8.60
C LEU A 11 14.13 -8.72 -9.70
N VAL A 12 13.54 -7.86 -10.53
CA VAL A 12 14.20 -7.27 -11.69
C VAL A 12 15.50 -6.57 -11.24
N PRO A 13 16.69 -7.00 -11.70
CA PRO A 13 17.98 -6.52 -11.18
C PRO A 13 18.38 -5.16 -11.79
N GLU A 14 17.42 -4.27 -12.00
CA GLU A 14 17.64 -2.92 -12.51
C GLU A 14 17.60 -1.90 -11.37
N ALA A 15 18.60 -1.02 -11.33
CA ALA A 15 18.73 -0.01 -10.28
C ALA A 15 17.50 0.91 -10.19
N GLY A 16 16.87 1.24 -11.33
CA GLY A 16 15.67 2.08 -11.37
C GLY A 16 14.47 1.45 -10.65
N HIS A 17 14.27 0.14 -10.79
CA HIS A 17 13.19 -0.60 -10.14
C HIS A 17 13.46 -0.75 -8.64
N PHE A 18 14.71 -1.01 -8.26
CA PHE A 18 15.13 -1.08 -6.86
C PHE A 18 14.86 0.22 -6.10
N PHE A 19 15.24 1.38 -6.65
CA PHE A 19 15.02 2.66 -5.96
C PHE A 19 13.54 3.00 -5.81
N LYS A 20 12.70 2.70 -6.81
CA LYS A 20 11.24 2.88 -6.72
C LYS A 20 10.64 1.95 -5.66
N PHE A 21 11.05 0.69 -5.63
CA PHE A 21 10.64 -0.28 -4.61
C PHE A 21 10.96 0.22 -3.19
N ILE A 22 12.19 0.69 -2.96
CA ILE A 22 12.59 1.24 -1.66
C ILE A 22 11.81 2.51 -1.32
N LEU A 23 11.60 3.41 -2.29
CA LEU A 23 10.81 4.63 -2.10
C LEU A 23 9.38 4.31 -1.64
N VAL A 24 8.70 3.38 -2.31
CA VAL A 24 7.34 2.95 -1.95
C VAL A 24 7.32 2.37 -0.54
N LEU A 25 8.29 1.51 -0.18
CA LEU A 25 8.38 0.94 1.17
C LEU A 25 8.56 2.01 2.24
N VAL A 26 9.40 3.02 1.99
CA VAL A 26 9.64 4.12 2.93
C VAL A 26 8.37 4.95 3.11
N LEU A 27 7.71 5.33 2.01
CA LEU A 27 6.47 6.11 2.05
C LEU A 27 5.33 5.34 2.74
N PHE A 28 5.20 4.05 2.43
CA PHE A 28 4.22 3.19 3.06
C PHE A 28 4.47 3.07 4.58
N ASN A 29 5.72 2.86 4.99
CA ASN A 29 6.06 2.79 6.41
C ASN A 29 5.79 4.12 7.13
N LEU A 30 6.12 5.25 6.49
CA LEU A 30 5.86 6.58 7.02
C LEU A 30 4.35 6.83 7.19
N ALA A 31 3.54 6.49 6.17
CA ALA A 31 2.08 6.62 6.24
C ALA A 31 1.48 5.71 7.33
N ALA A 32 1.95 4.47 7.42
CA ALA A 32 1.51 3.53 8.46
C ALA A 32 1.85 4.03 9.86
N ALA A 33 3.07 4.54 10.05
CA ALA A 33 3.51 5.14 11.31
C ALA A 33 2.66 6.37 11.67
N ALA A 34 2.34 7.24 10.70
CA ALA A 34 1.51 8.42 10.92
C ALA A 34 0.09 8.06 11.39
N ILE A 35 -0.52 7.02 10.80
CA ILE A 35 -1.84 6.51 11.22
C ILE A 35 -1.78 5.96 12.64
N CYS A 36 -0.80 5.10 12.94
CA CYS A 36 -0.62 4.55 14.28
C CYS A 36 -0.36 5.65 15.33
N LEU A 37 0.42 6.67 14.97
CA LEU A 37 0.67 7.83 15.81
C LEU A 37 -0.63 8.60 16.10
N PHE A 38 -1.42 8.88 15.07
CA PHE A 38 -2.71 9.57 15.22
C PHE A 38 -3.66 8.82 16.16
N ILE A 39 -3.79 7.49 15.98
CA ILE A 39 -4.60 6.64 16.86
C ILE A 39 -4.05 6.66 18.30
N GLY A 40 -2.72 6.58 18.45
CA GLY A 40 -2.05 6.65 19.75
C GLY A 40 -2.26 7.97 20.50
N ILE A 41 -2.40 9.09 19.79
CA ILE A 41 -2.66 10.41 20.39
C ILE A 41 -4.13 10.52 20.85
N ILE A 42 -5.08 9.99 20.08
CA ILE A 42 -6.52 10.06 20.40
C ILE A 42 -6.88 9.11 21.55
N CYS A 43 -6.25 7.94 21.61
CA CYS A 43 -6.53 6.95 22.63
C CYS A 43 -5.83 7.27 23.96
N LYS A 44 -6.60 7.35 25.04
CA LYS A 44 -6.06 7.59 26.40
C LYS A 44 -5.27 6.40 26.97
N ASP A 45 -5.58 5.19 26.50
CA ASP A 45 -4.95 3.94 26.93
C ASP A 45 -4.14 3.32 25.78
N GLY A 46 -2.86 3.03 26.03
CA GLY A 46 -1.95 2.49 25.02
C GLY A 46 -2.31 1.08 24.55
N GLY A 47 -2.92 0.26 25.41
CA GLY A 47 -3.39 -1.07 25.04
C GLY A 47 -4.54 -1.01 24.03
N VAL A 48 -5.50 -0.11 24.28
CA VAL A 48 -6.63 0.12 23.36
C VAL A 48 -6.15 0.73 22.05
N ALA A 49 -5.18 1.66 22.09
CA ALA A 49 -4.59 2.26 20.90
C ALA A 49 -3.96 1.21 19.97
N ASN A 50 -3.20 0.28 20.54
CA ASN A 50 -2.53 -0.76 19.78
C ASN A 50 -3.51 -1.76 19.15
N LEU A 51 -4.59 -2.09 19.87
CA LEU A 51 -5.67 -2.93 19.34
C LEU A 51 -6.34 -2.27 18.13
N ILE A 52 -6.73 -1.00 18.27
CA ILE A 52 -7.38 -0.24 17.20
C ILE A 52 -6.43 -0.09 16.00
N GLY A 53 -5.17 0.27 16.23
CA GLY A 53 -4.16 0.38 15.17
C GLY A 53 -3.99 -0.92 14.40
N SER A 54 -3.88 -2.05 15.10
CA SER A 54 -3.76 -3.37 14.48
C SER A 54 -5.01 -3.73 13.66
N LEU A 55 -6.20 -3.45 14.19
CA LEU A 55 -7.46 -3.68 13.46
C LEU A 55 -7.52 -2.83 12.19
N VAL A 56 -7.19 -1.54 12.26
CA VAL A 56 -7.17 -0.64 11.10
C VAL A 56 -6.19 -1.14 10.03
N MET A 57 -5.00 -1.58 10.42
CA MET A 57 -4.02 -2.15 9.49
C MET A 57 -4.52 -3.44 8.84
N LEU A 58 -5.14 -4.34 9.61
CA LEU A 58 -5.72 -5.58 9.07
C LEU A 58 -6.88 -5.31 8.10
N PHE A 59 -7.76 -4.36 8.42
CA PHE A 59 -8.80 -3.94 7.49
C PHE A 59 -8.20 -3.37 6.21
N SER A 60 -7.18 -2.51 6.31
CA SER A 60 -6.49 -1.96 5.13
C SER A 60 -5.88 -3.08 4.27
N LEU A 61 -5.26 -4.10 4.89
CA LEU A 61 -4.69 -5.24 4.18
C LEU A 61 -5.74 -6.06 3.41
N LEU A 62 -6.94 -6.25 3.98
CA LEU A 62 -8.03 -6.96 3.29
C LEU A 62 -8.39 -6.29 1.96
N PHE A 63 -8.36 -4.95 1.92
CA PHE A 63 -8.65 -4.15 0.74
C PHE A 63 -7.41 -3.81 -0.09
N ALA A 64 -6.28 -4.50 0.08
CA ALA A 64 -5.06 -4.21 -0.69
C ALA A 64 -5.18 -4.54 -2.20
N GLY A 65 -6.21 -5.27 -2.62
CA GLY A 65 -6.44 -5.72 -4.00
C GLY A 65 -6.00 -7.16 -4.27
N LEU A 66 -5.13 -7.73 -3.43
CA LEU A 66 -4.70 -9.14 -3.53
C LEU A 66 -5.72 -10.12 -2.94
N LEU A 67 -6.18 -9.88 -1.71
CA LEU A 67 -7.09 -10.76 -0.99
C LEU A 67 -8.54 -10.62 -1.48
N LEU A 68 -8.89 -9.42 -1.94
CA LEU A 68 -10.20 -9.10 -2.46
C LEU A 68 -9.99 -8.34 -3.77
N ASN A 69 -10.37 -8.97 -4.88
CA ASN A 69 -10.25 -8.39 -6.21
C ASN A 69 -11.15 -7.15 -6.32
N HIS A 70 -10.62 -6.06 -6.87
CA HIS A 70 -11.35 -4.82 -7.11
C HIS A 70 -12.72 -5.04 -7.78
N ASN A 71 -12.78 -5.96 -8.75
CA ASN A 71 -14.00 -6.27 -9.51
C ASN A 71 -15.09 -6.98 -8.69
N ALA A 72 -14.73 -7.59 -7.56
CA ALA A 72 -15.68 -8.29 -6.67
C ALA A 72 -16.23 -7.38 -5.56
N ILE A 73 -15.74 -6.14 -5.43
CA ILE A 73 -16.15 -5.21 -4.38
C ILE A 73 -17.48 -4.55 -4.77
N PRO A 74 -18.52 -4.61 -3.90
CA PRO A 74 -19.76 -3.87 -4.16
C PRO A 74 -19.48 -2.36 -4.22
N LYS A 75 -20.16 -1.64 -5.12
CA LYS A 75 -19.92 -0.20 -5.37
C LYS A 75 -19.92 0.66 -4.10
N ALA A 76 -20.71 0.28 -3.10
CA ALA A 76 -20.80 0.95 -1.81
C ALA A 76 -19.55 0.78 -0.91
N ALA A 77 -18.66 -0.19 -1.18
CA ALA A 77 -17.44 -0.45 -0.40
C ALA A 77 -16.15 -0.06 -1.15
N ILE A 78 -16.24 0.42 -2.39
CA ILE A 78 -15.06 0.85 -3.17
C ILE A 78 -14.31 2.00 -2.48
N TRP A 79 -15.02 2.89 -1.77
CA TRP A 79 -14.39 4.00 -1.05
C TRP A 79 -13.46 3.52 0.08
N LEU A 80 -13.72 2.35 0.68
CA LEU A 80 -12.84 1.75 1.70
C LEU A 80 -11.52 1.28 1.08
N GLN A 81 -11.57 0.83 -0.17
CA GLN A 81 -10.37 0.47 -0.90
C GLN A 81 -9.51 1.70 -1.20
N THR A 82 -10.12 2.82 -1.63
CA THR A 82 -9.40 4.08 -1.83
C THR A 82 -8.91 4.73 -0.53
N LEU A 83 -9.38 4.27 0.64
CA LEU A 83 -8.86 4.71 1.94
C LEU A 83 -7.69 3.84 2.42
N SER A 84 -7.46 2.70 1.78
CA SER A 84 -6.45 1.73 2.18
C SER A 84 -5.05 2.12 1.70
N ILE A 85 -4.14 2.43 2.63
CA ILE A 85 -2.73 2.65 2.31
C ILE A 85 -2.05 1.39 1.74
N PHE A 86 -2.55 0.21 2.09
CA PHE A 86 -2.05 -1.06 1.57
C PHE A 86 -2.41 -1.24 0.09
N HIS A 87 -3.54 -0.70 -0.38
CA HIS A 87 -3.90 -0.77 -1.79
C HIS A 87 -2.88 0.00 -2.65
N TYR A 88 -2.65 1.27 -2.32
CA TYR A 88 -1.66 2.11 -3.02
C TYR A 88 -0.24 1.55 -2.94
N GLY A 89 0.15 1.04 -1.77
CA GLY A 89 1.46 0.42 -1.58
C GLY A 89 1.64 -0.85 -2.42
N PHE A 90 0.64 -1.74 -2.38
CA PHE A 90 0.69 -3.00 -3.12
C PHE A 90 0.63 -2.78 -4.64
N GLU A 91 -0.25 -1.90 -5.12
CA GLU A 91 -0.36 -1.54 -6.53
C GLU A 91 0.95 -0.93 -7.06
N SER A 92 1.54 0.03 -6.33
CA SER A 92 2.84 0.61 -6.70
C SER A 92 3.95 -0.45 -6.81
N LEU A 93 4.01 -1.38 -5.85
CA LEU A 93 5.02 -2.44 -5.83
C LEU A 93 4.81 -3.43 -6.97
N ILE A 94 3.58 -3.88 -7.20
CA ILE A 94 3.30 -4.89 -8.23
C ILE A 94 3.44 -4.31 -9.65
N VAL A 95 3.04 -3.05 -9.86
CA VAL A 95 3.23 -2.32 -11.12
C VAL A 95 4.72 -2.11 -11.39
N ASN A 96 5.51 -1.76 -10.37
CA ASN A 96 6.95 -1.59 -10.55
C ASN A 96 7.64 -2.89 -11.01
N GLU A 97 7.18 -4.05 -10.54
CA GLU A 97 7.90 -5.31 -10.73
C GLU A 97 7.34 -6.18 -11.87
N VAL A 98 6.02 -6.22 -12.02
CA VAL A 98 5.33 -7.17 -12.91
C VAL A 98 5.05 -6.57 -14.29
N LEU A 99 5.04 -5.24 -14.41
CA LEU A 99 4.67 -4.58 -15.67
C LEU A 99 5.64 -4.88 -16.82
N GLN A 100 6.93 -5.03 -16.53
CA GLN A 100 7.95 -5.35 -17.53
C GLN A 100 8.22 -6.85 -17.67
N LEU A 101 7.60 -7.69 -16.85
CA LEU A 101 7.79 -9.14 -16.92
C LEU A 101 6.82 -9.76 -17.92
N THR A 102 7.36 -10.53 -18.85
CA THR A 102 6.59 -11.47 -19.67
C THR A 102 6.67 -12.84 -19.03
N LEU A 103 5.55 -13.36 -18.54
CA LEU A 103 5.47 -14.73 -18.05
C LEU A 103 5.19 -15.65 -19.24
N VAL A 104 6.06 -16.63 -19.45
CA VAL A 104 5.81 -17.70 -20.43
C VAL A 104 5.03 -18.80 -19.71
N ASP A 105 3.73 -18.89 -19.95
CA ASP A 105 2.89 -19.96 -19.42
C ASP A 105 2.82 -21.11 -20.44
N LYS A 106 3.22 -22.31 -20.03
CA LYS A 106 3.10 -23.53 -20.84
C LYS A 106 1.75 -24.17 -20.59
N LYS A 107 0.71 -23.64 -21.22
CA LYS A 107 -0.63 -24.24 -21.18
C LYS A 107 -0.89 -25.05 -22.44
N TYR A 108 -1.31 -26.30 -22.27
CA TYR A 108 -1.68 -27.23 -23.36
C TYR A 108 -0.57 -27.52 -24.39
N GLY A 109 0.71 -27.46 -23.99
CA GLY A 109 1.85 -27.77 -24.87
C GLY A 109 2.22 -26.66 -25.86
N LEU A 110 1.63 -25.46 -25.73
CA LEU A 110 2.07 -24.24 -26.41
C LEU A 110 2.65 -23.25 -25.39
N ASP A 111 3.74 -22.57 -25.79
CA ASP A 111 4.33 -21.46 -25.05
C ASP A 111 3.47 -20.20 -25.28
N ILE A 112 2.58 -19.89 -24.35
CA ILE A 112 1.79 -18.66 -24.40
C ILE A 112 2.54 -17.61 -23.59
N THR A 113 3.06 -16.59 -24.28
CA THR A 113 3.65 -15.42 -23.64
C THR A 113 2.54 -14.52 -23.13
N VAL A 114 2.26 -14.57 -21.83
CA VAL A 114 1.30 -13.68 -21.18
C VAL A 114 2.08 -12.49 -20.62
N PRO A 115 1.87 -11.26 -21.15
CA PRO A 115 2.49 -10.08 -20.57
C PRO A 115 1.94 -9.85 -19.16
N GLY A 116 2.80 -9.52 -18.19
CA GLY A 116 2.42 -9.25 -16.81
C GLY A 116 1.36 -8.14 -16.68
N ALA A 117 1.33 -7.21 -17.63
CA ALA A 117 0.30 -6.20 -17.78
C ALA A 117 -1.13 -6.76 -17.94
N ALA A 118 -1.29 -7.95 -18.56
CA ALA A 118 -2.59 -8.61 -18.69
C ALA A 118 -3.03 -9.31 -17.39
N ILE A 119 -2.07 -9.69 -16.55
CA ILE A 119 -2.35 -10.23 -15.23
C ILE A 119 -2.78 -9.10 -14.30
N LEU A 120 -2.04 -7.99 -14.29
CA LEU A 120 -2.41 -6.80 -13.52
C LEU A 120 -3.82 -6.30 -13.83
N SER A 121 -4.17 -6.20 -15.11
CA SER A 121 -5.51 -5.78 -15.52
C SER A 121 -6.61 -6.77 -15.12
N SER A 122 -6.30 -8.07 -15.07
CA SER A 122 -7.24 -9.09 -14.56
C SER A 122 -7.51 -8.96 -13.05
N PHE A 123 -6.54 -8.46 -12.28
CA PHE A 123 -6.70 -8.11 -10.86
C PHE A 123 -7.31 -6.71 -10.65
N GLY A 124 -7.54 -5.94 -11.72
CA GLY A 124 -8.10 -4.60 -11.67
C GLY A 124 -7.10 -3.50 -11.35
N PHE A 125 -5.79 -3.77 -11.44
CA PHE A 125 -4.74 -2.78 -11.23
C PHE A 125 -4.49 -1.98 -12.52
N ASN A 126 -4.15 -0.70 -12.34
CA ASN A 126 -3.82 0.18 -13.44
C ASN A 126 -2.31 0.22 -13.68
N ASN A 127 -1.90 -0.14 -14.90
CA ASN A 127 -0.50 -0.28 -15.29
C ASN A 127 0.29 1.05 -15.21
N ASP A 128 -0.36 2.21 -15.34
CA ASP A 128 0.30 3.52 -15.25
C ASP A 128 0.14 4.19 -13.88
N ALA A 129 -0.47 3.52 -12.89
CA ALA A 129 -0.81 4.14 -11.60
C ALA A 129 0.36 4.31 -10.62
N LEU A 130 1.55 3.73 -10.89
CA LEU A 130 2.70 3.76 -9.98
C LEU A 130 2.96 5.14 -9.36
N TRP A 131 3.06 6.18 -10.18
CA TRP A 131 3.34 7.53 -9.68
C TRP A 131 2.15 8.16 -8.95
N THR A 132 0.93 7.88 -9.40
CA THR A 132 -0.31 8.35 -8.78
C THR A 132 -0.45 7.76 -7.37
N ASP A 133 -0.12 6.49 -7.21
CA ASP A 133 -0.20 5.77 -5.94
C ASP A 133 0.90 6.19 -4.96
N VAL A 134 2.13 6.40 -5.47
CA VAL A 134 3.25 6.97 -4.71
C VAL A 134 2.90 8.36 -4.18
N ILE A 135 2.32 9.23 -5.03
CA ILE A 135 1.88 10.57 -4.61
C ILE A 135 0.76 10.45 -3.57
N SER A 136 -0.21 9.57 -3.81
CA SER A 136 -1.34 9.36 -2.89
C SER A 136 -0.88 8.89 -1.52
N LEU A 137 0.07 7.94 -1.45
CA LEU A 137 0.72 7.52 -0.21
C LEU A 137 1.41 8.67 0.52
N GLY A 138 2.15 9.50 -0.22
CA GLY A 138 2.82 10.68 0.34
C GLY A 138 1.81 11.67 0.93
N VAL A 139 0.74 11.98 0.19
CA VAL A 139 -0.34 12.86 0.64
C VAL A 139 -1.02 12.29 1.88
N PHE A 140 -1.36 11.00 1.88
CA PHE A 140 -1.95 10.33 3.05
C PHE A 140 -1.07 10.46 4.28
N GLY A 141 0.24 10.19 4.15
CA GLY A 141 1.19 10.33 5.25
C GLY A 141 1.23 11.76 5.79
N VAL A 142 1.33 12.77 4.92
CA VAL A 142 1.37 14.19 5.33
C VAL A 142 0.06 14.61 6.01
N VAL A 143 -1.09 14.21 5.47
CA VAL A 143 -2.40 14.52 6.05
C VAL A 143 -2.53 13.94 7.46
N PHE A 144 -2.17 12.66 7.66
CA PHE A 144 -2.23 12.04 8.99
C PHE A 144 -1.24 12.66 9.98
N ILE A 145 -0.07 13.11 9.53
CA ILE A 145 0.87 13.85 10.38
C ILE A 145 0.28 15.20 10.81
N ILE A 146 -0.34 15.94 9.89
CA ILE A 146 -1.00 17.22 10.21
C ILE A 146 -2.16 16.99 11.19
N LEU A 147 -2.96 15.95 10.97
CA LEU A 147 -4.05 15.57 11.89
C LEU A 147 -3.52 15.16 13.26
N ALA A 148 -2.42 14.40 13.32
CA ALA A 148 -1.75 14.04 14.57
C ALA A 148 -1.24 15.28 15.32
N TYR A 149 -0.62 16.21 14.61
CA TYR A 149 -0.18 17.49 15.19
C TYR A 149 -1.35 18.31 15.72
N ALA A 150 -2.43 18.44 14.95
CA ALA A 150 -3.64 19.15 15.37
C ALA A 150 -4.30 18.49 16.60
N ALA A 151 -4.44 17.16 16.59
CA ALA A 151 -4.99 16.40 17.71
C ALA A 151 -4.16 16.58 18.99
N MET A 152 -2.83 16.55 18.86
CA MET A 152 -1.91 16.82 19.96
C MET A 152 -2.10 18.24 20.50
N HIS A 153 -2.21 19.24 19.63
CA HIS A 153 -2.40 20.64 20.03
C HIS A 153 -3.73 20.85 20.77
N ILE A 154 -4.83 20.27 20.28
CA ILE A 154 -6.17 20.37 20.92
C ILE A 154 -6.16 19.69 22.29
N LEU A 155 -5.67 18.44 22.37
CA LEU A 155 -5.64 17.68 23.64
C LEU A 155 -4.70 18.29 24.69
N LEU A 156 -3.63 18.97 24.27
CA LEU A 156 -2.74 19.71 25.18
C LEU A 156 -3.35 21.02 25.67
N VAL A 157 -4.14 21.71 24.83
CA VAL A 157 -4.83 22.96 25.21
C VAL A 157 -5.93 22.69 26.22
N GLU A 158 -6.65 21.57 26.09
CA GLU A 158 -7.77 21.22 26.98
C GLU A 158 -7.32 20.76 28.38
N LYS A 159 -6.02 20.60 28.59
CA LYS A 159 -5.42 20.21 29.88
C LYS A 159 -4.78 21.37 30.66
N ARG A 160 -4.80 22.59 30.10
CA ARG A 160 -4.41 23.84 30.80
C ARG A 160 -5.64 24.57 31.30
#